data_AF-A0A451C8T7-F1
#
_entry.id   AF-A0A451C8T7-F1
#
_cell.length_a   1.000
_cell.length_b   1.000
_cell.length_c   1.000
_cell.angle_alpha   90.00
_cell.angle_beta   90.00
_cell.angle_gamma   90.00
#
_symmetry.space_group_name_H-M   'P 1'
#
loop_
_entity.id
_entity.type
_entity.pdbx_description
1 polymer ?
#
loop_
_entity_poly.entity_id
_entity_poly.type
_entity_poly.pdbx_seq_one_letter_code
_entity_poly.pdbx_strand_id
1 'polypeptide(L)'
;ATMSAIRHPCLIVGRCPSNFEGRNSFVARVAMPFNLPAGLVALATGTALAWTTGFMDGSLLERALGEVGIRIPWPNLPEIIAGFAAISPYLAIIIPMGIYNLLETMQNVESASAAGDDYDTRKVMMADGAGTIVGALLGSCFPTTVYIGHPGWKAVGARQGYTLINGLVLFFIGILGLVSVAGAIIPKEVAFCILLYIGLVIGAQAFTAIPKRHAPAVVIAFLPHIAVYSKITVDQALMAAGTSAQGVGFEALLESGVHYEGLAFLADGAILTGLLLGAIVAFLLDHDFRKAAVCALIGAVFAFFGIIHGTLGIGSAPLHGAGYLFLAVVIVYFMARRGGAGGETVVPTAPAAGQNAGEKHREMDSD
;
A
#
# COMPACT_ATOMS: atom_id res chain seq x y z
N ALA A 1 -5.82 12.04 30.12
CA ALA A 1 -4.64 11.20 29.83
C ALA A 1 -4.09 10.67 31.15
N THR A 2 -4.65 9.56 31.64
CA THR A 2 -4.21 8.66 32.72
C THR A 2 -5.43 7.82 33.08
N MET A 3 -5.26 6.51 33.26
CA MET A 3 -6.31 5.47 33.46
C MET A 3 -6.81 4.69 32.23
N SER A 4 -5.92 4.40 31.28
CA SER A 4 -6.01 3.16 30.47
C SER A 4 -4.66 2.42 30.38
N ALA A 5 -3.79 2.63 31.37
CA ALA A 5 -2.46 2.02 31.45
C ALA A 5 -2.40 0.84 32.44
N ILE A 6 -3.53 0.45 33.07
CA ILE A 6 -3.54 -0.52 34.19
C ILE A 6 -3.88 -1.95 33.73
N ARG A 7 -4.29 -2.18 32.48
CA ARG A 7 -4.60 -3.56 32.03
C ARG A 7 -3.40 -4.42 31.63
N HIS A 8 -2.20 -3.84 31.49
CA HIS A 8 -1.01 -4.61 31.11
C HIS A 8 0.25 -4.14 31.86
N PRO A 9 0.53 -4.68 33.06
CA PRO A 9 1.78 -4.46 33.79
C PRO A 9 3.04 -4.78 32.95
N CYS A 10 2.89 -5.58 31.89
CA CYS A 10 3.93 -5.98 30.96
C CYS A 10 4.51 -4.83 30.11
N LEU A 11 3.77 -3.72 29.93
CA LEU A 11 4.20 -2.56 29.13
C LEU A 11 5.24 -1.69 29.85
N ILE A 12 5.30 -1.74 31.19
CA ILE A 12 6.22 -0.92 32.00
C ILE A 12 7.56 -1.63 32.23
N VAL A 13 7.56 -2.97 32.26
CA VAL A 13 8.72 -3.79 32.69
C VAL A 13 9.47 -4.42 31.51
N GLY A 14 9.06 -4.17 30.27
CA GLY A 14 9.73 -4.72 29.08
C GLY A 14 9.68 -6.25 28.93
N ARG A 15 8.98 -6.96 29.82
CA ARG A 15 8.82 -8.42 29.85
C ARG A 15 7.40 -8.85 29.46
N CYS A 16 6.88 -8.33 28.35
CA CYS A 16 5.83 -9.10 27.68
C CYS A 16 6.55 -10.28 27.01
N PRO A 17 6.11 -11.54 27.15
CA PRO A 17 6.69 -12.65 26.41
C PRO A 17 6.30 -12.46 24.94
N SER A 18 7.00 -11.58 24.23
CA SER A 18 6.97 -11.60 22.80
C SER A 18 7.70 -12.87 22.39
N ASN A 19 6.96 -13.89 21.96
CA ASN A 19 7.47 -15.04 21.20
C ASN A 19 8.17 -14.62 19.87
N PHE A 20 8.59 -13.35 19.75
CA PHE A 20 9.23 -12.69 18.63
C PHE A 20 10.71 -12.37 18.91
N GLU A 21 11.20 -12.52 20.15
CA GLU A 21 12.63 -12.36 20.43
C GLU A 21 13.42 -13.51 19.78
N GLY A 22 14.04 -13.22 18.62
CA GLY A 22 15.00 -14.10 17.96
C GLY A 22 14.54 -14.78 16.66
N ARG A 23 13.37 -14.46 16.11
CA ARG A 23 12.84 -15.09 14.89
C ARG A 23 12.86 -14.13 13.70
N ASN A 24 14.07 -13.81 13.23
CA ASN A 24 14.34 -12.65 12.36
C ASN A 24 14.36 -12.93 10.84
N SER A 25 13.96 -14.12 10.38
CA SER A 25 13.83 -14.43 8.95
C SER A 25 12.46 -14.05 8.41
N PHE A 26 12.48 -13.36 7.28
CA PHE A 26 11.37 -12.69 6.61
C PHE A 26 10.07 -13.49 6.59
N VAL A 27 10.08 -14.73 6.06
CA VAL A 27 8.87 -15.56 5.96
C VAL A 27 8.96 -16.77 6.89
N ALA A 28 10.15 -17.36 7.02
CA ALA A 28 10.36 -18.60 7.74
C ALA A 28 10.48 -18.43 9.26
N ARG A 29 10.60 -17.19 9.78
CA ARG A 29 10.75 -16.89 11.22
C ARG A 29 11.90 -17.67 11.90
N VAL A 30 12.96 -17.90 11.15
CA VAL A 30 14.22 -18.51 11.62
C VAL A 30 15.21 -17.42 12.02
N ALA A 31 15.99 -17.64 13.08
CA ALA A 31 17.08 -16.74 13.44
C ALA A 31 18.16 -16.75 12.34
N MET A 32 18.62 -15.57 11.91
CA MET A 32 19.83 -15.49 11.09
C MET A 32 21.08 -15.67 11.98
N PRO A 33 22.24 -16.02 11.40
CA PRO A 33 23.49 -16.06 12.14
C PRO A 33 23.70 -14.79 12.96
N PHE A 34 24.17 -14.94 14.21
CA PHE A 34 24.38 -13.84 15.16
C PHE A 34 23.11 -13.05 15.54
N ASN A 35 21.90 -13.60 15.33
CA ASN A 35 20.61 -12.94 15.58
C ASN A 35 20.39 -11.64 14.78
N LEU A 36 21.11 -11.45 13.68
CA LEU A 36 20.95 -10.27 12.83
C LEU A 36 19.57 -10.24 12.15
N PRO A 37 19.00 -9.05 11.88
CA PRO A 37 17.80 -8.94 11.05
C PRO A 37 18.07 -9.47 9.63
N ALA A 38 17.17 -10.30 9.08
CA ALA A 38 17.37 -10.83 7.73
C ALA A 38 17.50 -9.74 6.66
N GLY A 39 16.82 -8.59 6.83
CA GLY A 39 17.01 -7.42 5.97
C GLY A 39 18.40 -6.83 6.01
N LEU A 40 19.02 -6.78 7.18
CA LEU A 40 20.40 -6.31 7.30
C LEU A 40 21.37 -7.30 6.65
N VAL A 41 21.15 -8.61 6.84
CA VAL A 41 21.98 -9.64 6.22
C VAL A 41 21.84 -9.61 4.70
N ALA A 42 20.62 -9.53 4.18
CA ALA A 42 20.37 -9.43 2.74
C ALA A 42 20.99 -8.16 2.16
N LEU A 43 20.87 -7.02 2.87
CA LEU A 43 21.48 -5.76 2.47
C LEU A 43 23.01 -5.87 2.39
N ALA A 44 23.64 -6.35 3.46
CA ALA A 44 25.09 -6.44 3.55
C ALA A 44 25.67 -7.45 2.55
N THR A 45 25.09 -8.64 2.46
CA THR A 45 25.57 -9.70 1.55
C THR A 45 25.30 -9.36 0.09
N GLY A 46 24.13 -8.81 -0.24
CA GLY A 46 23.79 -8.37 -1.58
C GLY A 46 24.67 -7.21 -2.07
N THR A 47 24.93 -6.23 -1.19
CA THR A 47 25.85 -5.13 -1.48
C THR A 47 27.27 -5.64 -1.67
N ALA A 48 27.77 -6.49 -0.76
CA ALA A 48 29.10 -7.08 -0.88
C ALA A 48 29.25 -7.86 -2.19
N LEU A 49 28.26 -8.69 -2.54
CA LEU A 49 28.26 -9.44 -3.79
C LEU A 49 28.34 -8.49 -4.99
N ALA A 50 27.49 -7.47 -5.06
CA ALA A 50 27.45 -6.51 -6.16
C ALA A 50 28.79 -5.79 -6.38
N TRP A 51 29.50 -5.44 -5.30
CA TRP A 51 30.85 -4.87 -5.42
C TRP A 51 31.89 -5.91 -5.87
N THR A 52 31.86 -7.12 -5.30
CA THR A 52 32.85 -8.16 -5.66
C THR A 52 32.69 -8.71 -7.08
N THR A 53 31.49 -8.67 -7.65
CA THR A 53 31.23 -9.10 -9.04
C THR A 53 31.49 -8.00 -10.07
N GLY A 54 31.79 -6.76 -9.63
CA GLY A 54 31.93 -5.60 -10.51
C GLY A 54 30.61 -5.07 -11.07
N PHE A 55 29.47 -5.41 -10.44
CA PHE A 55 28.16 -4.86 -10.82
C PHE A 55 28.04 -3.37 -10.48
N MET A 56 28.73 -2.92 -9.44
CA MET A 56 28.77 -1.52 -9.02
C MET A 56 29.87 -0.74 -9.75
N ASP A 57 29.57 0.51 -10.11
CA ASP A 57 30.51 1.42 -10.75
C ASP A 57 31.15 2.36 -9.71
N GLY A 58 32.44 2.17 -9.44
CA GLY A 58 33.20 3.00 -8.51
C GLY A 58 33.28 4.48 -8.91
N SER A 59 33.18 4.81 -10.20
CA SER A 59 33.20 6.20 -10.67
C SER A 59 31.94 6.97 -10.26
N LEU A 60 30.80 6.28 -10.07
CA LEU A 60 29.58 6.88 -9.54
C LEU A 60 29.75 7.22 -8.06
N LEU A 61 30.47 6.40 -7.30
CA LEU A 61 30.77 6.67 -5.89
C LEU A 61 31.67 7.90 -5.75
N GLU A 62 32.71 8.03 -6.58
CA GLU A 62 33.58 9.22 -6.60
C GLU A 62 32.78 10.50 -6.88
N ARG A 63 31.88 10.47 -7.87
CA ARG A 63 30.99 11.60 -8.17
C ARG A 63 30.05 11.92 -7.00
N ALA A 64 29.45 10.89 -6.41
CA ALA A 64 28.55 11.05 -5.26
C ALA A 64 29.27 11.64 -4.04
N LEU A 65 30.53 11.26 -3.80
CA LEU A 65 31.36 11.86 -2.75
C LEU A 65 31.59 13.36 -2.96
N GLY A 66 31.62 13.82 -4.22
CA GLY A 66 31.69 15.23 -4.57
C GLY A 66 30.42 16.04 -4.26
N GLU A 67 29.28 15.37 -4.06
CA GLU A 67 28.01 16.03 -3.71
C GLU A 67 27.81 16.21 -2.20
N VAL A 68 28.64 15.54 -1.39
CA VAL A 68 28.62 15.58 0.07
C VAL A 68 28.85 17.01 0.54
N GLY A 69 27.97 17.47 1.40
CA GLY A 69 28.02 18.83 1.91
C GLY A 69 26.78 19.15 2.72
N ILE A 70 26.83 20.27 3.44
CA ILE A 70 25.71 20.70 4.26
C ILE A 70 24.62 21.30 3.36
N ARG A 71 23.52 20.56 3.18
CA ARG A 71 22.30 20.88 2.42
C ARG A 71 21.15 21.15 3.38
N ILE A 72 21.12 22.33 3.98
CA ILE A 72 19.99 22.71 4.85
C ILE A 72 18.79 23.06 3.96
N PRO A 73 17.62 22.42 4.13
CA PRO A 73 16.43 22.79 3.39
C PRO A 73 15.93 24.15 3.88
N TRP A 74 15.71 25.08 2.95
CA TRP A 74 15.18 26.41 3.22
C TRP A 74 13.95 26.68 2.36
N PRO A 75 12.91 27.31 2.90
CA PRO A 75 11.72 27.62 2.13
C PRO A 75 11.99 28.74 1.11
N ASN A 76 11.90 28.41 -0.17
CA ASN A 76 12.00 29.38 -1.25
C ASN A 76 10.62 29.99 -1.55
N LEU A 77 10.19 30.91 -0.68
CA LEU A 77 8.87 31.56 -0.80
C LEU A 77 8.65 32.24 -2.17
N PRO A 78 9.63 32.95 -2.77
CA PRO A 78 9.45 33.53 -4.10
C PRO A 78 9.10 32.49 -5.18
N GLU A 79 9.82 31.35 -5.22
CA GLU A 79 9.54 30.27 -6.18
C GLU A 79 8.19 29.61 -5.90
N ILE A 80 7.84 29.38 -4.62
CA ILE A 80 6.54 28.82 -4.24
C ILE A 80 5.41 29.73 -4.73
N ILE A 81 5.50 31.04 -4.47
CA ILE A 81 4.48 32.02 -4.87
C ILE A 81 4.39 32.10 -6.40
N ALA A 82 5.53 32.11 -7.10
CA ALA A 82 5.55 32.09 -8.57
C ALA A 82 4.93 30.80 -9.13
N GLY A 83 5.17 29.65 -8.48
CA GLY A 83 4.63 28.35 -8.86
C GLY A 83 3.10 28.28 -8.82
N PHE A 84 2.43 29.06 -7.94
CA PHE A 84 0.97 29.13 -7.92
C PHE A 84 0.38 29.63 -9.24
N ALA A 85 1.08 30.50 -9.97
CA ALA A 85 0.62 30.95 -11.30
C ALA A 85 0.57 29.80 -12.32
N ALA A 86 1.40 28.77 -12.14
CA ALA A 86 1.49 27.60 -13.00
C ALA A 86 0.69 26.40 -12.49
N ILE A 87 -0.13 26.52 -11.44
CA ILE A 87 -0.77 25.36 -10.80
C ILE A 87 -1.87 24.70 -11.64
N SER A 88 -2.56 25.49 -12.49
CA SER A 88 -3.78 25.05 -13.19
C SER A 88 -3.60 23.77 -14.02
N PRO A 89 -2.57 23.62 -14.87
CA PRO A 89 -2.34 22.39 -15.62
C PRO A 89 -2.05 21.17 -14.74
N TYR A 90 -1.49 21.39 -13.54
CA TYR A 90 -1.13 20.31 -12.61
C TYR A 90 -2.27 19.89 -11.69
N LEU A 91 -3.38 20.63 -11.61
CA LEU A 91 -4.53 20.24 -10.78
C LEU A 91 -5.08 18.87 -11.18
N ALA A 92 -5.02 18.54 -12.48
CA ALA A 92 -5.47 17.27 -13.02
C ALA A 92 -4.66 16.06 -12.47
N ILE A 93 -3.41 16.26 -12.04
CA ILE A 93 -2.59 15.21 -11.42
C ILE A 93 -2.53 15.35 -9.89
N ILE A 94 -2.49 16.58 -9.37
CA ILE A 94 -2.40 16.87 -7.93
C ILE A 94 -3.63 16.37 -7.19
N ILE A 95 -4.85 16.61 -7.71
CA ILE A 95 -6.10 16.23 -7.03
C ILE A 95 -6.19 14.70 -6.92
N PRO A 96 -6.04 13.91 -7.99
CA PRO A 96 -6.03 12.45 -7.88
C PRO A 96 -4.91 11.93 -6.97
N MET A 97 -3.69 12.48 -7.08
CA MET A 97 -2.56 12.08 -6.24
C MET A 97 -2.83 12.33 -4.75
N GLY A 98 -3.44 13.46 -4.39
CA GLY A 98 -3.82 13.75 -3.01
C GLY A 98 -4.89 12.79 -2.48
N ILE A 99 -5.88 12.43 -3.30
CA ILE A 99 -6.88 11.42 -2.94
C ILE A 99 -6.21 10.05 -2.74
N TYR A 100 -5.27 9.67 -3.60
CA TYR A 100 -4.53 8.42 -3.43
C TYR A 100 -3.74 8.40 -2.13
N ASN A 101 -2.98 9.45 -1.83
CA ASN A 101 -2.19 9.53 -0.61
C ASN A 101 -3.05 9.42 0.66
N LEU A 102 -4.23 10.04 0.65
CA LEU A 102 -5.21 9.94 1.72
C LEU A 102 -5.69 8.49 1.93
N LEU A 103 -5.98 7.77 0.85
CA LEU A 103 -6.40 6.37 0.91
C LEU A 103 -5.27 5.46 1.41
N GLU A 104 -4.04 5.68 0.95
CA GLU A 104 -2.86 4.95 1.42
C GLU A 104 -2.66 5.11 2.92
N THR A 105 -2.80 6.34 3.44
CA THR A 105 -2.71 6.58 4.88
C THR A 105 -3.79 5.84 5.66
N MET A 106 -5.03 5.82 5.18
CA MET A 106 -6.10 5.03 5.83
C MET A 106 -5.84 3.53 5.77
N GLN A 107 -5.37 3.01 4.64
CA GLN A 107 -5.04 1.58 4.47
C GLN A 107 -3.92 1.14 5.40
N ASN A 108 -2.91 2.00 5.59
CA ASN A 108 -1.82 1.73 6.53
C ASN A 108 -2.29 1.75 8.00
N VAL A 109 -3.22 2.64 8.36
CA VAL A 109 -3.86 2.63 9.70
C VAL A 109 -4.64 1.34 9.91
N GLU A 110 -5.42 0.90 8.92
CA GLU A 110 -6.16 -0.38 9.00
C GLU A 110 -5.21 -1.57 9.08
N SER A 111 -4.12 -1.55 8.31
CA SER A 111 -3.07 -2.56 8.36
C SER A 111 -2.39 -2.62 9.73
N ALA A 112 -2.18 -1.49 10.38
CA ALA A 112 -1.65 -1.42 11.74
C ALA A 112 -2.64 -1.95 12.78
N SER A 113 -3.93 -1.61 12.64
CA SER A 113 -5.02 -2.12 13.47
C SER A 113 -5.12 -3.65 13.38
N ALA A 114 -5.04 -4.20 12.17
CA ALA A 114 -4.98 -5.64 11.94
C ALA A 114 -3.75 -6.32 12.59
N ALA A 115 -2.66 -5.58 12.81
CA ALA A 115 -1.49 -6.03 13.56
C ALA A 115 -1.59 -5.75 15.07
N GLY A 116 -2.71 -5.22 15.55
CA GLY A 116 -3.02 -4.98 16.96
C GLY A 116 -2.58 -3.61 17.49
N ASP A 117 -2.27 -2.62 16.64
CA ASP A 117 -2.09 -1.22 17.06
C ASP A 117 -3.19 -0.35 16.47
N ASP A 118 -4.12 0.08 17.33
CA ASP A 118 -5.23 0.94 16.93
C ASP A 118 -4.83 2.42 17.04
N TYR A 119 -4.84 3.10 15.89
CA TYR A 119 -4.50 4.52 15.78
C TYR A 119 -5.72 5.32 15.34
N ASP A 120 -5.89 6.50 15.93
CA ASP A 120 -6.92 7.45 15.51
C ASP A 120 -6.64 7.94 14.09
N THR A 121 -7.42 7.44 13.12
CA THR A 121 -7.26 7.75 11.69
C THR A 121 -7.22 9.25 11.43
N ARG A 122 -8.05 10.05 12.12
CA ARG A 122 -8.10 11.50 11.92
C ARG A 122 -6.79 12.15 12.34
N LYS A 123 -6.25 11.77 13.50
CA LYS A 123 -4.96 12.32 13.97
C LYS A 123 -3.82 11.94 13.06
N VAL A 124 -3.82 10.69 12.59
CA VAL A 124 -2.80 10.19 11.67
C VAL A 124 -2.84 10.95 10.34
N MET A 125 -4.03 11.13 9.76
CA MET A 125 -4.21 11.89 8.52
C MET A 125 -3.83 13.37 8.67
N MET A 126 -4.12 13.99 9.82
CA MET A 126 -3.70 15.37 10.09
C MET A 126 -2.17 15.49 10.20
N ALA A 127 -1.51 14.52 10.84
CA ALA A 127 -0.06 14.50 10.95
C ALA A 127 0.61 14.31 9.58
N ASP A 128 0.06 13.41 8.76
CA ASP A 128 0.53 13.17 7.39
C ASP A 128 0.35 14.40 6.49
N GLY A 129 -0.85 15.00 6.47
CA GLY A 129 -1.08 16.23 5.71
C GLY A 129 -0.20 17.40 6.16
N ALA A 130 0.01 17.55 7.47
CA ALA A 130 0.92 18.57 8.00
C ALA A 130 2.38 18.30 7.58
N GLY A 131 2.82 17.04 7.63
CA GLY A 131 4.13 16.61 7.14
C GLY A 131 4.33 16.92 5.66
N THR A 132 3.31 16.68 4.83
CA THR A 132 3.29 17.02 3.41
C THR A 132 3.43 18.53 3.18
N ILE A 133 2.70 19.36 3.93
CA ILE A 133 2.81 20.82 3.82
C ILE A 133 4.21 21.29 4.21
N VAL A 134 4.76 20.80 5.33
CA VAL A 134 6.11 21.15 5.76
C VAL A 134 7.14 20.70 4.72
N GLY A 135 7.01 19.48 4.20
CA GLY A 135 7.87 18.94 3.15
C GLY A 135 7.82 19.80 1.88
N ALA A 136 6.62 20.17 1.42
CA ALA A 136 6.44 21.02 0.25
C ALA A 136 7.06 22.41 0.43
N LEU A 137 6.90 23.03 1.61
CA LEU A 137 7.54 24.30 1.94
C LEU A 137 9.07 24.21 1.93
N LEU A 138 9.63 23.03 2.23
CA LEU A 138 11.07 22.76 2.24
C LEU A 138 11.59 22.18 0.91
N GLY A 139 10.77 22.17 -0.15
CA GLY A 139 11.17 21.77 -1.50
C GLY A 139 10.92 20.29 -1.86
N SER A 140 10.18 19.53 -1.03
CA SER A 140 9.74 18.18 -1.41
C SER A 140 8.70 18.25 -2.52
N CYS A 141 8.94 17.55 -3.63
CA CYS A 141 7.98 17.38 -4.71
C CYS A 141 7.03 16.19 -4.49
N PHE A 142 7.23 15.42 -3.41
CA PHE A 142 6.42 14.25 -3.09
C PHE A 142 5.62 14.47 -1.79
N PRO A 143 4.35 14.04 -1.74
CA PRO A 143 3.59 14.00 -0.50
C PRO A 143 4.21 12.99 0.46
N THR A 144 4.04 13.23 1.75
CA THR A 144 4.37 12.24 2.78
C THR A 144 3.25 11.21 2.87
N THR A 145 3.57 10.03 3.40
CA THR A 145 2.58 9.06 3.86
C THR A 145 3.10 8.39 5.13
N VAL A 146 2.21 7.69 5.83
CA VAL A 146 2.58 6.90 7.00
C VAL A 146 3.37 5.65 6.63
N TYR A 147 4.10 5.11 7.60
CA TYR A 147 5.03 4.02 7.37
C TYR A 147 4.36 2.73 6.88
N ILE A 148 4.65 2.35 5.64
CA ILE A 148 4.13 1.13 5.02
C ILE A 148 4.77 -0.11 5.66
N GLY A 149 3.97 -1.16 5.83
CA GLY A 149 4.46 -2.44 6.34
C GLY A 149 4.56 -2.51 7.85
N HIS A 150 3.82 -1.66 8.58
CA HIS A 150 3.70 -1.71 10.04
C HIS A 150 3.62 -3.14 10.62
N PRO A 151 2.83 -4.08 10.07
CA PRO A 151 2.81 -5.46 10.55
C PRO A 151 4.17 -6.17 10.47
N GLY A 152 4.88 -6.00 9.36
CA GLY A 152 6.19 -6.61 9.13
C GLY A 152 7.26 -6.04 10.06
N TRP A 153 7.24 -4.73 10.30
CA TRP A 153 8.16 -4.08 11.25
C TRP A 153 7.85 -4.46 12.70
N LYS A 154 6.57 -4.49 13.07
CA LYS A 154 6.14 -4.93 14.40
C LYS A 154 6.52 -6.40 14.65
N ALA A 155 6.38 -7.27 13.65
CA ALA A 155 6.74 -8.68 13.75
C ALA A 155 8.24 -8.89 14.03
N VAL A 156 9.13 -7.97 13.63
CA VAL A 156 10.56 -8.01 13.95
C VAL A 156 10.93 -7.25 15.23
N GLY A 157 9.94 -6.86 16.03
CA GLY A 157 10.14 -6.19 17.33
C GLY A 157 10.37 -4.68 17.25
N ALA A 158 10.16 -4.04 16.10
CA ALA A 158 10.29 -2.60 15.97
C ALA A 158 9.26 -1.87 16.86
N ARG A 159 9.69 -0.75 17.44
CA ARG A 159 8.89 0.12 18.32
C ARG A 159 9.06 1.58 17.90
N GLN A 160 8.41 2.50 18.61
CA GLN A 160 8.46 3.95 18.33
C GLN A 160 9.89 4.51 18.20
N GLY A 161 10.84 4.03 19.00
CA GLY A 161 12.24 4.45 18.92
C GLY A 161 12.90 4.10 17.59
N TYR A 162 12.55 2.96 16.99
CA TYR A 162 13.04 2.57 15.65
C TYR A 162 12.59 3.59 14.60
N THR A 163 11.31 3.97 14.61
CA THR A 163 10.77 4.97 13.68
C THR A 163 11.43 6.33 13.85
N LEU A 164 11.62 6.78 15.10
CA LEU A 164 12.28 8.06 15.40
C LEU A 164 13.74 8.07 14.92
N ILE A 165 14.50 7.02 15.22
CA ILE A 165 15.90 6.90 14.79
C ILE A 165 15.97 6.88 13.27
N ASN A 166 15.09 6.14 12.60
CA ASN A 166 15.04 6.11 11.14
C ASN A 166 14.78 7.51 10.55
N GLY A 167 13.82 8.26 11.12
CA GLY A 167 13.57 9.65 10.73
C GLY A 167 14.78 10.57 10.92
N LEU A 168 15.47 10.47 12.06
CA LEU A 168 16.69 11.24 12.33
C LEU A 168 17.83 10.88 11.38
N VAL A 169 18.05 9.58 11.13
CA VAL A 169 19.09 9.10 10.22
C VAL A 169 18.82 9.62 8.81
N LEU A 170 17.59 9.51 8.29
CA LEU A 170 17.22 10.03 6.98
C LEU A 170 17.36 11.56 6.90
N PHE A 171 16.99 12.27 7.97
CA PHE A 171 17.19 13.71 8.08
C PHE A 171 18.67 14.11 7.96
N PHE A 172 19.56 13.44 8.70
CA PHE A 172 21.00 13.72 8.60
C PHE A 172 21.62 13.27 7.28
N ILE A 173 21.17 12.14 6.70
CA ILE A 173 21.57 11.72 5.35
C ILE A 173 21.21 12.80 4.33
N GLY A 174 20.01 13.38 4.42
CA GLY A 174 19.57 14.49 3.59
C GLY A 174 20.43 15.74 3.79
N ILE A 175 20.59 16.19 5.04
CA ILE A 175 21.36 17.40 5.37
C ILE A 175 22.83 17.28 4.99
N LEU A 176 23.42 16.09 5.05
CA LEU A 176 24.84 15.90 4.71
C LEU A 176 25.06 15.59 3.22
N GLY A 177 23.99 15.55 2.41
CA GLY A 177 24.08 15.20 0.99
C GLY A 177 24.50 13.75 0.75
N LEU A 178 24.24 12.85 1.70
CA LEU A 178 24.67 11.46 1.65
C LEU A 178 23.71 10.54 0.87
N VAL A 179 22.61 11.09 0.34
CA VAL A 179 21.62 10.30 -0.43
C VAL A 179 22.26 9.69 -1.68
N SER A 180 23.03 10.49 -2.45
CA SER A 180 23.71 10.00 -3.64
C SER A 180 24.81 9.01 -3.30
N VAL A 181 25.53 9.22 -2.19
CA VAL A 181 26.53 8.25 -1.68
C VAL A 181 25.87 6.93 -1.31
N ALA A 182 24.74 6.96 -0.59
CA ALA A 182 24.00 5.76 -0.22
C ALA A 182 23.53 5.00 -1.47
N GLY A 183 23.00 5.70 -2.48
CA GLY A 183 22.58 5.11 -3.76
C GLY A 183 23.75 4.59 -4.63
N ALA A 184 24.94 5.17 -4.51
CA ALA A 184 26.14 4.70 -5.20
C ALA A 184 26.78 3.48 -4.51
N ILE A 185 26.57 3.30 -3.21
CA ILE A 185 27.09 2.15 -2.45
C ILE A 185 26.13 0.97 -2.52
N ILE A 186 24.83 1.22 -2.33
CA ILE A 186 23.81 0.19 -2.20
C ILE A 186 23.11 0.01 -3.55
N PRO A 187 23.23 -1.16 -4.21
CA PRO A 187 22.48 -1.44 -5.43
C PRO A 187 20.97 -1.35 -5.18
N LYS A 188 20.26 -0.67 -6.08
CA LYS A 188 18.80 -0.53 -6.01
C LYS A 188 18.07 -1.89 -5.99
N GLU A 189 18.67 -2.90 -6.62
CA GLU A 189 18.18 -4.28 -6.68
C GLU A 189 18.03 -4.88 -5.27
N VAL A 190 18.95 -4.54 -4.36
CA VAL A 190 18.91 -5.01 -2.97
C VAL A 190 17.83 -4.27 -2.17
N ALA A 191 17.61 -2.98 -2.45
CA ALA A 191 16.49 -2.25 -1.86
C ALA A 191 15.14 -2.89 -2.25
N PHE A 192 14.99 -3.38 -3.48
CA PHE A 192 13.78 -4.09 -3.93
C PHE A 192 13.50 -5.38 -3.15
N CYS A 193 14.52 -6.06 -2.60
CA CYS A 193 14.30 -7.24 -1.77
C CYS A 193 13.50 -6.92 -0.50
N ILE A 194 13.72 -5.73 0.10
CA ILE A 194 12.97 -5.28 1.28
C ILE A 194 11.53 -4.95 0.89
N LEU A 195 11.33 -4.28 -0.24
CA LEU A 195 9.98 -3.98 -0.75
C LEU A 195 9.20 -5.26 -1.06
N LEU A 196 9.85 -6.25 -1.66
CA LEU A 196 9.27 -7.57 -1.92
C LEU A 196 8.80 -8.23 -0.62
N TYR A 197 9.62 -8.19 0.43
CA TYR A 197 9.23 -8.70 1.75
C TYR A 197 7.99 -8.00 2.30
N ILE A 198 7.99 -6.66 2.30
CA ILE A 198 6.85 -5.88 2.78
C ILE A 198 5.59 -6.20 1.99
N GLY A 199 5.71 -6.31 0.66
CA GLY A 199 4.61 -6.71 -0.23
C GLY A 199 4.08 -8.11 0.09
N LEU A 200 4.96 -9.08 0.35
CA LEU A 200 4.56 -10.44 0.76
C LEU A 200 3.84 -10.45 2.11
N VAL A 201 4.32 -9.70 3.10
CA VAL A 201 3.70 -9.64 4.43
C VAL A 201 2.33 -8.98 4.37
N ILE A 202 2.21 -7.82 3.73
CA ILE A 202 0.94 -7.11 3.60
C ILE A 202 -0.03 -7.93 2.74
N GLY A 203 0.47 -8.52 1.64
CA GLY A 203 -0.31 -9.39 0.77
C GLY A 203 -0.86 -10.61 1.50
N ALA A 204 -0.03 -11.31 2.28
CA ALA A 204 -0.49 -12.42 3.12
C ALA A 204 -1.51 -11.94 4.17
N GLN A 205 -1.23 -10.80 4.84
CA GLN A 205 -2.13 -10.23 5.83
C GLN A 205 -3.52 -9.93 5.26
N ALA A 206 -3.61 -9.45 4.01
CA ALA A 206 -4.89 -9.15 3.38
C ALA A 206 -5.83 -10.37 3.33
N PHE A 207 -5.29 -11.59 3.24
CA PHE A 207 -6.07 -12.84 3.29
C PHE A 207 -6.27 -13.39 4.70
N THR A 208 -5.33 -13.16 5.62
CA THR A 208 -5.37 -13.75 6.96
C THR A 208 -6.05 -12.87 8.01
N ALA A 209 -6.12 -11.56 7.79
CA ALA A 209 -6.74 -10.60 8.71
C ALA A 209 -8.26 -10.44 8.49
N ILE A 210 -8.82 -11.12 7.48
CA ILE A 210 -10.24 -11.05 7.13
C ILE A 210 -10.92 -12.42 7.34
N PRO A 211 -12.27 -12.46 7.43
CA PRO A 211 -13.00 -13.72 7.35
C PRO A 211 -12.68 -14.47 6.05
N LYS A 212 -12.45 -15.79 6.14
CA LYS A 212 -12.09 -16.63 4.98
C LYS A 212 -13.04 -16.49 3.79
N ARG A 213 -14.33 -16.24 4.04
CA ARG A 213 -15.35 -16.05 3.01
C ARG A 213 -15.09 -14.84 2.11
N HIS A 214 -14.34 -13.84 2.58
CA HIS A 214 -14.02 -12.61 1.85
C HIS A 214 -12.76 -12.73 0.99
N ALA A 215 -12.07 -13.88 0.97
CA ALA A 215 -10.90 -14.08 0.11
C ALA A 215 -11.13 -13.74 -1.38
N PRO A 216 -12.29 -14.04 -2.00
CA PRO A 216 -12.56 -13.61 -3.38
C PRO A 216 -12.58 -12.08 -3.56
N ALA A 217 -13.02 -11.33 -2.54
CA ALA A 217 -13.03 -9.87 -2.60
C ALA A 217 -11.61 -9.30 -2.68
N VAL A 218 -10.65 -9.91 -1.97
CA VAL A 218 -9.23 -9.55 -2.06
C VAL A 218 -8.71 -9.77 -3.47
N VAL A 219 -8.96 -10.95 -4.06
CA VAL A 219 -8.50 -11.26 -5.43
C VAL A 219 -9.07 -10.25 -6.44
N ILE A 220 -10.36 -9.92 -6.33
CA ILE A 220 -10.99 -8.91 -7.19
C ILE A 220 -10.37 -7.53 -6.99
N ALA A 221 -10.08 -7.12 -5.75
CA ALA A 221 -9.44 -5.86 -5.45
C ALA A 221 -8.02 -5.75 -6.04
N PHE A 222 -7.33 -6.87 -6.28
CA PHE A 222 -6.01 -6.91 -6.92
C PHE A 222 -6.04 -6.75 -8.45
N LEU A 223 -7.16 -7.05 -9.13
CA LEU A 223 -7.21 -7.03 -10.60
C LEU A 223 -6.81 -5.69 -11.23
N PRO A 224 -7.25 -4.52 -10.71
CA PRO A 224 -6.81 -3.22 -11.25
C PRO A 224 -5.30 -3.00 -11.13
N HIS A 225 -4.68 -3.49 -10.07
CA HIS A 225 -3.23 -3.39 -9.88
C HIS A 225 -2.45 -4.27 -10.86
N ILE A 226 -2.98 -5.46 -11.17
CA ILE A 226 -2.42 -6.33 -12.23
C ILE A 226 -2.53 -5.62 -13.58
N ALA A 227 -3.65 -4.95 -13.85
CA ALA A 227 -3.83 -4.17 -15.08
C ALA A 227 -2.83 -3.01 -15.18
N VAL A 228 -2.61 -2.25 -14.10
CA VAL A 228 -1.57 -1.21 -14.04
C VAL A 228 -0.20 -1.78 -14.37
N TYR A 229 0.20 -2.86 -13.69
CA TYR A 229 1.50 -3.50 -13.94
C TYR A 229 1.66 -3.93 -15.40
N SER A 230 0.62 -4.55 -15.95
CA SER A 230 0.61 -5.06 -17.33
C SER A 230 0.70 -3.92 -18.34
N LYS A 231 -0.11 -2.87 -18.17
CA LYS A 231 -0.09 -1.67 -19.01
C LYS A 231 1.26 -0.98 -18.97
N ILE A 232 1.81 -0.73 -17.78
CA ILE A 232 3.13 -0.08 -17.64
C ILE A 232 4.20 -0.91 -18.33
N THR A 233 4.18 -2.24 -18.18
CA THR A 233 5.16 -3.11 -18.83
C THR A 233 5.09 -3.00 -20.36
N VAL A 234 3.88 -2.99 -20.93
CA VAL A 234 3.67 -2.78 -22.37
C VAL A 234 4.15 -1.40 -22.80
N ASP A 235 3.78 -0.34 -22.08
CA ASP A 235 4.18 1.03 -22.40
C ASP A 235 5.70 1.21 -22.39
N GLN A 236 6.37 0.67 -21.37
CA GLN A 236 7.82 0.77 -21.24
C GLN A 236 8.53 0.00 -22.36
N ALA A 237 8.01 -1.16 -22.76
CA ALA A 237 8.54 -1.92 -23.90
C ALA A 237 8.37 -1.16 -25.23
N LEU A 238 7.20 -0.56 -25.47
CA LEU A 238 6.94 0.23 -26.66
C LEU A 238 7.78 1.52 -26.69
N MET A 239 7.91 2.18 -25.55
CA MET A 239 8.75 3.38 -25.41
C MET A 239 10.22 3.07 -25.67
N ALA A 240 10.73 1.93 -25.19
CA ALA A 240 12.09 1.47 -25.48
C ALA A 240 12.29 1.17 -26.98
N ALA A 241 11.23 0.76 -27.69
CA ALA A 241 11.23 0.58 -29.14
C ALA A 241 11.01 1.89 -29.92
N GLY A 242 10.93 3.05 -29.25
CA GLY A 242 10.72 4.35 -29.89
C GLY A 242 9.29 4.60 -30.39
N THR A 243 8.31 3.86 -29.88
CA THR A 243 6.89 4.00 -30.25
C THR A 243 5.98 4.08 -29.01
N SER A 244 4.67 4.04 -29.23
CA SER A 244 3.64 4.00 -28.19
C SER A 244 2.51 3.05 -28.61
N ALA A 245 1.58 2.74 -27.71
CA ALA A 245 0.42 1.92 -28.05
C ALA A 245 -0.41 2.55 -29.19
N GLN A 246 -0.54 3.88 -29.19
CA GLN A 246 -1.16 4.64 -30.28
C GLN A 246 -0.34 4.54 -31.58
N GLY A 247 1.00 4.57 -31.48
CA GLY A 247 1.89 4.48 -32.64
C GLY A 247 1.87 3.11 -33.32
N VAL A 248 1.67 2.03 -32.55
CA VAL A 248 1.45 0.67 -33.10
C VAL A 248 0.03 0.50 -33.65
N GLY A 249 -0.95 1.15 -33.02
CA GLY A 249 -2.37 1.00 -33.33
C GLY A 249 -3.04 -0.03 -32.43
N PHE A 250 -4.18 0.34 -31.83
CA PHE A 250 -4.88 -0.52 -30.85
C PHE A 250 -5.46 -1.80 -31.47
N GLU A 251 -5.85 -1.76 -32.74
CA GLU A 251 -6.35 -2.93 -33.46
C GLU A 251 -5.25 -3.98 -33.68
N ALA A 252 -4.05 -3.57 -34.10
CA ALA A 252 -2.91 -4.46 -34.26
C ALA A 252 -2.46 -5.09 -32.93
N LEU A 253 -2.52 -4.31 -31.84
CA LEU A 253 -2.30 -4.83 -30.49
C LEU A 253 -3.34 -5.88 -30.12
N LEU A 254 -4.62 -5.61 -30.39
CA LEU A 254 -5.71 -6.53 -30.13
C LEU A 254 -5.58 -7.84 -30.93
N GLU A 255 -5.25 -7.77 -32.22
CA GLU A 255 -5.00 -8.93 -33.08
C GLU A 255 -3.84 -9.80 -32.56
N SER A 256 -2.87 -9.16 -31.90
CA SER A 256 -1.73 -9.83 -31.25
C SER A 256 -2.04 -10.36 -29.84
N GLY A 257 -3.28 -10.20 -29.37
CA GLY A 257 -3.74 -10.63 -28.03
C GLY A 257 -3.47 -9.62 -26.91
N VAL A 258 -3.00 -8.41 -27.22
CA VAL A 258 -2.79 -7.34 -26.25
C VAL A 258 -4.06 -6.49 -26.18
N HIS A 259 -4.92 -6.78 -25.20
CA HIS A 259 -6.14 -6.01 -24.91
C HIS A 259 -5.83 -4.66 -24.25
N TYR A 260 -5.08 -3.80 -24.94
CA TYR A 260 -4.50 -2.59 -24.37
C TYR A 260 -5.54 -1.62 -23.83
N GLU A 261 -6.61 -1.33 -24.57
CA GLU A 261 -7.65 -0.39 -24.11
C GLU A 261 -8.36 -0.89 -22.85
N GLY A 262 -8.73 -2.17 -22.81
CA GLY A 262 -9.34 -2.77 -21.62
C GLY A 262 -8.40 -2.74 -20.40
N LEU A 263 -7.11 -3.02 -20.60
CA LEU A 263 -6.10 -2.89 -19.57
C LEU A 263 -5.95 -1.44 -19.10
N ALA A 264 -5.93 -0.48 -20.02
CA ALA A 264 -5.81 0.95 -19.71
C ALA A 264 -6.99 1.44 -18.87
N PHE A 265 -8.22 1.12 -19.27
CA PHE A 265 -9.41 1.48 -18.50
C PHE A 265 -9.41 0.84 -17.11
N LEU A 266 -9.04 -0.44 -16.99
CA LEU A 266 -9.01 -1.11 -15.68
C LEU A 266 -7.87 -0.59 -14.79
N ALA A 267 -6.76 -0.15 -15.39
CA ALA A 267 -5.61 0.41 -14.69
C ALA A 267 -5.87 1.82 -14.12
N ASP A 268 -6.64 2.64 -14.83
CA ASP A 268 -6.97 3.99 -14.40
C ASP A 268 -7.82 3.97 -13.12
N GLY A 269 -7.31 4.57 -12.05
CA GLY A 269 -8.00 4.55 -10.76
C GLY A 269 -7.67 3.36 -9.86
N ALA A 270 -6.67 2.52 -10.17
CA ALA A 270 -6.53 1.17 -9.62
C ALA A 270 -6.76 1.01 -8.10
N ILE A 271 -6.23 1.92 -7.27
CA ILE A 271 -6.46 1.87 -5.80
C ILE A 271 -7.95 2.03 -5.47
N LEU A 272 -8.61 3.04 -6.04
CA LEU A 272 -10.04 3.31 -5.84
C LEU A 272 -10.91 2.23 -6.50
N THR A 273 -10.57 1.82 -7.72
CA THR A 273 -11.25 0.75 -8.45
C THR A 273 -11.17 -0.56 -7.66
N GLY A 274 -9.98 -0.92 -7.16
CA GLY A 274 -9.76 -2.11 -6.34
C GLY A 274 -10.54 -2.07 -5.02
N LEU A 275 -10.51 -0.92 -4.35
CA LEU A 275 -11.30 -0.69 -3.13
C LEU A 275 -12.81 -0.85 -3.37
N LEU A 276 -13.35 -0.24 -4.42
CA LEU A 276 -14.77 -0.30 -4.74
C LEU A 276 -15.20 -1.71 -5.15
N LEU A 277 -14.46 -2.36 -6.05
CA LEU A 277 -14.78 -3.72 -6.49
C LEU A 277 -14.66 -4.71 -5.33
N GLY A 278 -13.62 -4.60 -4.50
CA GLY A 278 -13.46 -5.38 -3.28
C GLY A 278 -14.63 -5.18 -2.31
N ALA A 279 -15.04 -3.93 -2.07
CA ALA A 279 -16.16 -3.59 -1.19
C ALA A 279 -17.50 -4.16 -1.71
N ILE A 280 -17.78 -4.02 -3.02
CA ILE A 280 -18.98 -4.58 -3.64
C ILE A 280 -19.04 -6.09 -3.41
N VAL A 281 -17.94 -6.81 -3.71
CA VAL A 281 -17.89 -8.27 -3.54
C VAL A 281 -18.02 -8.66 -2.07
N ALA A 282 -17.32 -7.97 -1.15
CA ALA A 282 -17.42 -8.23 0.28
C ALA A 282 -18.87 -8.06 0.79
N PHE A 283 -19.54 -6.97 0.43
CA PHE A 283 -20.93 -6.74 0.83
C PHE A 283 -21.92 -7.72 0.21
N LEU A 284 -21.69 -8.15 -1.03
CA LEU A 284 -22.51 -9.21 -1.65
C LEU A 284 -22.35 -10.56 -0.94
N LEU A 285 -21.11 -10.90 -0.54
CA LEU A 285 -20.80 -12.10 0.25
C LEU A 285 -21.43 -12.05 1.65
N ASP A 286 -21.54 -10.86 2.23
CA ASP A 286 -22.24 -10.62 3.50
C ASP A 286 -23.76 -10.50 3.35
N HIS A 287 -24.29 -10.59 2.12
CA HIS A 287 -25.70 -10.36 1.79
C HIS A 287 -26.21 -8.95 2.16
N ASP A 288 -25.31 -7.98 2.35
CA ASP A 288 -25.66 -6.57 2.54
C ASP A 288 -25.81 -5.88 1.17
N PHE A 289 -26.87 -6.26 0.44
CA PHE A 289 -27.14 -5.74 -0.90
C PHE A 289 -27.29 -4.21 -0.95
N ARG A 290 -27.69 -3.59 0.16
CA ARG A 290 -27.81 -2.12 0.24
C ARG A 290 -26.45 -1.47 0.11
N LYS A 291 -25.48 -1.88 0.93
CA LYS A 291 -24.12 -1.34 0.83
C LYS A 291 -23.46 -1.68 -0.50
N ALA A 292 -23.67 -2.90 -1.01
CA ALA A 292 -23.15 -3.29 -2.33
C ALA A 292 -23.70 -2.38 -3.46
N ALA A 293 -25.01 -2.08 -3.46
CA ALA A 293 -25.62 -1.18 -4.42
C ALA A 293 -25.10 0.26 -4.29
N VAL A 294 -24.91 0.75 -3.06
CA VAL A 294 -24.33 2.07 -2.81
C VAL A 294 -22.90 2.15 -3.34
N CYS A 295 -22.06 1.15 -3.09
CA CYS A 295 -20.70 1.11 -3.64
C CYS A 295 -20.70 1.09 -5.17
N ALA A 296 -21.58 0.31 -5.80
CA ALA A 296 -21.74 0.31 -7.25
C ALA A 296 -22.18 1.69 -7.77
N LEU A 297 -23.12 2.37 -7.09
CA LEU A 297 -23.53 3.72 -7.47
C LEU A 297 -22.39 4.74 -7.33
N ILE A 298 -21.59 4.65 -6.26
CA ILE A 298 -20.39 5.48 -6.10
C ILE A 298 -19.42 5.22 -7.25
N GLY A 299 -19.19 3.96 -7.63
CA GLY A 299 -18.39 3.61 -8.80
C GLY A 299 -18.92 4.21 -10.10
N ALA A 300 -20.25 4.23 -10.29
CA ALA A 300 -20.87 4.87 -11.45
C ALA A 300 -20.58 6.37 -11.52
N VAL A 301 -20.69 7.06 -10.38
CA VAL A 301 -20.38 8.49 -10.26
C VAL A 301 -18.89 8.74 -10.51
N PHE A 302 -18.01 7.96 -9.88
CA PHE A 302 -16.57 8.13 -10.04
C PHE A 302 -16.10 7.90 -11.48
N ALA A 303 -16.64 6.89 -12.15
CA ALA A 303 -16.35 6.63 -13.56
C ALA A 303 -16.90 7.75 -14.46
N PHE A 304 -18.12 8.25 -14.19
CA PHE A 304 -18.69 9.36 -14.96
C PHE A 304 -17.83 10.63 -14.90
N PHE A 305 -17.24 10.92 -13.75
CA PHE A 305 -16.32 12.06 -13.57
C PHE A 305 -14.85 11.73 -13.90
N GLY A 306 -14.52 10.51 -14.31
CA GLY A 306 -13.15 10.10 -14.64
C GLY A 306 -12.20 10.10 -13.43
N ILE A 307 -12.73 9.88 -12.23
CA ILE A 307 -11.93 9.60 -11.02
C ILE A 307 -11.36 8.18 -11.11
N ILE A 308 -12.11 7.27 -11.74
CA ILE A 308 -11.69 5.92 -12.11
C ILE A 308 -11.98 5.68 -13.59
N HIS A 309 -11.28 4.74 -14.22
CA HIS A 309 -11.48 4.34 -15.62
C HIS A 309 -11.30 5.44 -16.68
N GLY A 310 -10.57 6.51 -16.37
CA GLY A 310 -10.27 7.56 -17.32
C GLY A 310 -9.63 8.78 -16.68
N THR A 311 -9.62 9.89 -17.41
CA THR A 311 -9.07 11.18 -16.97
C THR A 311 -10.15 12.05 -16.32
N LEU A 312 -9.80 12.87 -15.33
CA LEU A 312 -10.76 13.74 -14.64
C LEU A 312 -11.54 14.64 -15.61
N GLY A 313 -12.87 14.54 -15.61
CA GLY A 313 -13.74 15.30 -16.52
C GLY A 313 -15.18 14.78 -16.51
N ILE A 314 -16.13 15.62 -16.92
CA ILE A 314 -17.55 15.25 -16.97
C ILE A 314 -17.79 14.34 -18.18
N GLY A 315 -18.38 13.16 -17.94
CA GLY A 315 -18.64 12.18 -18.99
C GLY A 315 -17.36 11.52 -19.52
N SER A 316 -16.34 11.37 -18.67
CA SER A 316 -15.03 10.83 -19.05
C SER A 316 -15.08 9.34 -19.40
N ALA A 317 -15.70 8.52 -18.54
CA ALA A 317 -15.86 7.08 -18.77
C ALA A 317 -17.34 6.65 -18.72
N PRO A 318 -18.18 7.10 -19.69
CA PRO A 318 -19.64 6.94 -19.61
C PRO A 318 -20.08 5.48 -19.70
N LEU A 319 -19.39 4.65 -20.49
CA LEU A 319 -19.71 3.23 -20.62
C LEU A 319 -19.41 2.45 -19.33
N HIS A 320 -18.27 2.73 -18.69
CA HIS A 320 -17.90 2.16 -17.40
C HIS A 320 -18.86 2.62 -16.30
N GLY A 321 -19.21 3.92 -16.29
CA GLY A 321 -20.22 4.47 -15.39
C GLY A 321 -21.58 3.80 -15.55
N ALA A 322 -22.02 3.57 -16.80
CA ALA A 322 -23.24 2.82 -17.10
C ALA A 322 -23.16 1.36 -16.63
N GLY A 323 -21.99 0.72 -16.75
CA GLY A 323 -21.75 -0.65 -16.23
C GLY A 323 -21.93 -0.74 -14.71
N TYR A 324 -21.36 0.18 -13.95
CA TYR A 324 -21.57 0.26 -12.49
C TYR A 324 -23.02 0.59 -12.13
N LEU A 325 -23.67 1.48 -12.87
CA LEU A 325 -25.07 1.81 -12.65
C LEU A 325 -25.98 0.60 -12.91
N PHE A 326 -25.71 -0.13 -14.01
CA PHE A 326 -26.40 -1.38 -14.31
C PHE A 326 -26.20 -2.41 -13.20
N LEU A 327 -24.97 -2.57 -12.70
CA LEU A 327 -24.69 -3.44 -11.57
C LEU A 327 -25.49 -3.03 -10.33
N ALA A 328 -25.58 -1.74 -10.01
CA ALA A 328 -26.39 -1.24 -8.90
C ALA A 328 -27.88 -1.60 -9.07
N VAL A 329 -28.44 -1.43 -10.28
CA VAL A 329 -29.83 -1.80 -10.60
C VAL A 329 -30.06 -3.30 -10.41
N VAL A 330 -29.13 -4.14 -10.89
CA VAL A 330 -29.21 -5.60 -10.73
C VAL A 330 -29.21 -5.97 -9.25
N ILE A 331 -28.32 -5.39 -8.45
CA ILE A 331 -28.24 -5.63 -7.00
C ILE A 331 -29.55 -5.22 -6.31
N VAL A 332 -30.08 -4.03 -6.62
CA VAL A 332 -31.36 -3.54 -6.07
C VAL A 332 -32.53 -4.44 -6.45
N TYR A 333 -32.55 -4.93 -7.69
CA TYR A 333 -33.57 -5.87 -8.15
C TYR A 333 -33.55 -7.18 -7.34
N PHE A 334 -32.38 -7.78 -7.13
CA PHE A 334 -32.25 -8.99 -6.31
C PHE A 334 -32.58 -8.73 -4.84
N MET A 335 -32.23 -7.56 -4.31
CA MET A 335 -32.63 -7.12 -2.98
C MET A 335 -34.16 -7.04 -2.84
N ALA A 336 -34.84 -6.43 -3.80
CA ALA A 336 -36.30 -6.31 -3.79
C ALA A 336 -37.00 -7.68 -3.89
N ARG A 337 -36.46 -8.60 -4.70
CA ARG A 337 -37.00 -9.97 -4.80
C ARG A 337 -36.83 -10.77 -3.51
N ARG A 338 -35.71 -10.60 -2.80
CA ARG A 338 -35.51 -11.24 -1.49
C ARG A 338 -36.40 -10.64 -0.40
N GLY A 339 -36.69 -9.33 -0.45
CA GLY A 339 -37.61 -8.68 0.50
C GLY A 339 -39.08 -9.08 0.31
N GLY A 340 -39.47 -9.52 -0.90
CA GLY A 340 -40.83 -9.99 -1.21
C GLY A 340 -41.06 -11.49 -0.99
N ALA A 341 -40.00 -12.29 -0.89
CA ALA A 341 -40.08 -13.69 -0.47
C ALA A 341 -39.95 -13.72 1.07
N GLY A 342 -41.03 -14.11 1.76
CA GLY A 342 -41.12 -14.10 3.23
C GLY A 342 -39.86 -14.64 3.92
N GLY A 343 -39.43 -13.94 4.97
CA GLY A 343 -38.14 -14.08 5.61
C GLY A 343 -37.75 -15.51 5.98
N GLU A 344 -36.83 -16.09 5.22
CA GLU A 344 -35.83 -16.99 5.78
C GLU A 344 -34.65 -16.13 6.22
N THR A 345 -34.57 -15.92 7.52
CA THR A 345 -33.39 -15.36 8.17
C THR A 345 -32.25 -16.36 7.95
N VAL A 346 -31.40 -16.09 6.95
CA VAL A 346 -30.10 -16.75 6.87
C VAL A 346 -29.34 -16.30 8.11
N VAL A 347 -29.28 -17.19 9.10
CA VAL A 347 -28.54 -17.00 10.35
C VAL A 347 -27.12 -16.58 9.97
N PRO A 348 -26.61 -15.44 10.46
CA PRO A 348 -25.20 -15.14 10.31
C PRO A 348 -24.45 -16.28 10.99
N THR A 349 -23.70 -17.07 10.23
CA THR A 349 -22.74 -18.02 10.81
C THR A 349 -21.90 -17.22 11.79
N ALA A 350 -22.01 -17.58 13.08
CA ALA A 350 -21.39 -16.87 14.17
C ALA A 350 -19.91 -16.60 13.87
N PRO A 351 -19.34 -15.46 14.33
CA PRO A 351 -17.89 -15.31 14.32
C PRO A 351 -17.31 -16.48 15.10
N ALA A 352 -16.31 -17.15 14.53
CA ALA A 352 -15.66 -18.30 15.16
C ALA A 352 -15.17 -17.90 16.56
N ALA A 353 -15.95 -18.28 17.57
CA ALA A 353 -15.59 -18.10 18.97
C ALA A 353 -14.47 -19.08 19.29
N GLY A 354 -13.31 -18.54 19.65
CA GLY A 354 -12.33 -19.18 20.53
C GLY A 354 -11.67 -20.47 20.03
N GLN A 355 -10.54 -20.35 19.34
CA GLN A 355 -9.45 -21.31 19.50
C GLN A 355 -8.77 -21.04 20.85
N ASN A 356 -9.41 -21.48 21.93
CA ASN A 356 -8.85 -21.55 23.28
C ASN A 356 -9.43 -22.80 23.95
N ALA A 357 -9.08 -23.97 23.44
CA ALA A 357 -9.24 -25.25 24.14
C ALA A 357 -8.44 -26.35 23.41
N GLY A 358 -7.42 -26.86 24.08
CA GLY A 358 -6.61 -28.02 23.68
C GLY A 358 -5.14 -27.75 23.97
N GLU A 359 -4.44 -28.42 24.89
CA GLU A 359 -4.76 -29.57 25.72
C GLU A 359 -3.98 -29.42 27.03
N LYS A 360 -4.70 -29.45 28.15
CA LYS A 360 -4.14 -29.71 29.48
C LYS A 360 -4.41 -31.18 29.76
N HIS A 361 -3.63 -32.05 29.12
CA HIS A 361 -3.58 -33.47 29.47
C HIS A 361 -2.17 -34.01 29.23
N ARG A 362 -1.36 -33.93 30.28
CA ARG A 362 -0.21 -34.84 30.48
C ARG A 362 0.19 -34.78 31.95
N GLU A 363 -0.50 -35.60 32.73
CA GLU A 363 0.00 -36.14 33.99
C GLU A 363 -0.44 -37.61 34.03
N MET A 364 0.49 -38.49 34.43
CA MET A 364 0.41 -39.96 34.59
C MET A 364 0.53 -40.87 33.36
N ASP A 365 1.76 -41.35 33.13
CA ASP A 365 2.20 -42.77 33.21
C ASP A 365 3.64 -42.84 32.63
N SER A 366 4.68 -42.79 33.45
CA SER A 366 5.46 -43.93 33.99
C SER A 366 6.23 -44.75 32.94
N ASP A 367 7.51 -44.38 32.70
CA ASP A 367 8.71 -45.21 32.91
C ASP A 367 10.00 -44.39 32.68
#